data_AF-A0A968A323-F1
#
_entry.id   AF-A0A968A323-F1
#
_cell.length_a   1.000
_cell.length_b   1.000
_cell.length_c   1.000
_cell.angle_alpha   90.00
_cell.angle_beta   90.00
_cell.angle_gamma   90.00
#
_symmetry.space_group_name_H-M   'P 1'
#
loop_
_entity.id
_entity.type
_entity.pdbx_description
1 polymer ?
#
loop_
_entity_poly.entity_id
_entity_poly.type
_entity_poly.pdbx_seq_one_letter_code
_entity_poly.pdbx_strand_id
1 'polypeptide(L)' 'SLIQRLGYLIDLLAIPVSTAFRNNLLASTGKNICYLGQPSRWGKGGEFQQSWNIVDNIPHDMLLAEIEAN' A
#
# COMPACT_ATOMS: atom_id res chain seq x y z
N SER A 1 9.25 0.57 -1.00
CA SER A 1 9.53 1.90 -0.44
C SER A 1 8.51 2.25 0.63
N LEU A 2 8.85 3.12 1.59
CA LEU A 2 7.89 3.66 2.57
C LEU A 2 6.79 4.47 1.86
N ILE A 3 7.15 5.31 0.88
CA ILE A 3 6.20 6.15 0.13
C ILE A 3 5.14 5.31 -0.58
N GLN A 4 5.55 4.19 -1.19
CA GLN A 4 4.63 3.26 -1.86
C GLN A 4 3.63 2.64 -0.89
N ARG A 5 4.10 2.20 0.29
CA ARG A 5 3.22 1.62 1.32
C ARG A 5 2.25 2.66 1.87
N LEU A 6 2.75 3.86 2.17
CA LEU A 6 1.93 4.96 2.68
C LEU A 6 0.85 5.35 1.66
N GLY A 7 1.23 5.58 0.40
CA GLY A 7 0.30 5.93 -0.66
C GLY A 7 -0.77 4.86 -0.89
N TYR A 8 -0.36 3.59 -0.91
CA TYR A 8 -1.29 2.47 -0.99
C TYR A 8 -2.30 2.46 0.16
N LEU A 9 -1.84 2.61 1.41
CA LEU A 9 -2.72 2.60 2.57
C LEU A 9 -3.67 3.81 2.61
N ILE A 10 -3.22 4.98 2.16
CA ILE A 10 -4.08 6.16 2.01
C ILE A 10 -5.23 5.89 1.04
N ASP A 11 -4.91 5.32 -0.13
CA ASP A 11 -5.93 4.99 -1.14
C ASP A 11 -6.84 3.85 -0.65
N LEU A 12 -6.29 2.78 -0.07
CA LEU A 12 -7.02 1.62 0.44
C LEU A 12 -8.03 2.01 1.52
N LEU A 13 -7.61 2.85 2.48
CA LEU A 13 -8.45 3.31 3.58
C LEU A 13 -9.30 4.53 3.22
N ALA A 14 -9.25 4.98 1.97
CA ALA A 14 -9.95 6.17 1.48
C ALA A 14 -9.72 7.42 2.36
N ILE A 15 -8.50 7.59 2.88
CA ILE A 15 -8.16 8.72 3.75
C ILE A 15 -8.25 10.02 2.94
N PRO A 16 -9.04 11.03 3.40
CA PRO A 16 -9.17 12.27 2.69
C PRO A 16 -7.85 13.04 2.70
N VAL A 17 -7.21 13.14 1.54
CA VAL A 17 -6.01 13.94 1.31
C VAL A 17 -6.20 14.83 0.08
N SER A 18 -5.47 15.93 0.02
CA SER A 18 -5.52 16.79 -1.16
C SER A 18 -4.94 16.06 -2.39
N THR A 19 -5.51 16.32 -3.57
CA THR A 19 -5.00 15.78 -4.84
C THR A 19 -3.53 16.15 -5.07
N ALA A 20 -3.13 17.37 -4.66
CA ALA A 20 -1.75 17.82 -4.75
C ALA A 20 -0.80 16.94 -3.90
N PHE A 21 -1.20 16.61 -2.67
CA PHE A 21 -0.41 15.73 -1.81
C PHE A 21 -0.30 14.33 -2.40
N ARG A 22 -1.40 13.75 -2.87
CA ARG A 22 -1.40 12.44 -3.52
C ARG A 22 -0.50 12.41 -4.76
N ASN A 23 -0.57 13.44 -5.60
CA ASN A 23 0.29 13.55 -6.79
C ASN A 23 1.77 13.68 -6.44
N ASN A 24 2.11 14.39 -5.35
CA ASN A 24 3.49 14.48 -4.87
C ASN A 24 4.02 13.12 -4.41
N LEU A 25 3.20 12.30 -3.74
CA LEU A 25 3.57 10.94 -3.35
C LEU A 25 3.78 10.03 -4.58
N LEU A 26 2.89 10.11 -5.58
CA LEU A 26 3.04 9.37 -6.84
C LEU A 26 4.30 9.79 -7.61
N ALA A 27 4.60 11.09 -7.68
CA ALA A 27 5.82 11.60 -8.30
C ALA A 27 7.09 11.12 -7.58
N SER A 28 6.99 10.86 -6.27
CA SER A 28 8.08 10.33 -5.45
C SER A 28 8.15 8.80 -5.44
N THR A 29 7.23 8.13 -6.14
CA THR A 29 7.20 6.67 -6.22
C THR A 29 8.27 6.17 -7.18
N GLY A 30 9.17 5.34 -6.67
CA GLY A 30 10.21 4.71 -7.48
C GLY A 30 9.66 3.70 -8.49
N LYS A 31 10.54 3.27 -9.41
CA LYS A 31 10.22 2.25 -10.43
C LYS A 31 10.24 0.81 -9.91
N ASN A 32 10.78 0.60 -8.71
CA ASN A 32 10.95 -0.74 -8.16
C ASN A 32 9.65 -1.24 -7.53
N ILE A 33 9.35 -2.51 -7.79
CA ILE A 33 8.25 -3.20 -7.12
C ILE A 33 8.59 -3.35 -5.64
N CYS A 34 7.61 -3.07 -4.78
CA CYS A 34 7.69 -3.27 -3.34
C CYS A 34 6.62 -4.29 -2.90
N TYR A 35 6.83 -4.97 -1.78
CA TYR A 35 5.77 -5.74 -1.11
C TYR A 35 5.21 -4.93 0.05
N LEU A 36 3.89 -5.01 0.27
CA LEU A 36 3.22 -4.37 1.38
C LEU A 36 3.77 -4.89 2.71
N GLY A 37 3.65 -6.20 2.92
CA GLY A 37 4.23 -6.95 4.03
C GLY A 37 5.60 -7.55 3.70
N GLN A 38 6.33 -7.93 4.74
CA GLN A 38 7.61 -8.63 4.61
C GLN A 38 7.42 -10.01 3.91
N PRO A 39 8.11 -10.27 2.77
CA PRO A 39 7.89 -11.50 2.01
C PRO A 39 8.19 -12.81 2.74
N SER A 40 9.11 -12.81 3.72
CA SER A 40 9.40 -14.01 4.51
C SER A 40 8.28 -14.40 5.47
N ARG A 41 7.36 -13.47 5.78
CA ARG A 41 6.21 -13.71 6.65
C ARG A 41 4.93 -13.93 5.83
N TRP A 42 4.75 -13.16 4.77
CA TRP A 42 3.49 -13.08 4.03
C TRP A 42 3.56 -13.67 2.62
N GLY A 43 4.72 -14.15 2.20
CA GLY A 43 4.95 -14.65 0.85
C GLY A 43 5.13 -13.54 -0.19
N LYS A 44 5.26 -13.94 -1.45
CA LYS A 44 5.45 -13.04 -2.62
C LYS A 44 4.24 -12.99 -3.55
N GLY A 45 3.19 -13.77 -3.27
CA GLY A 45 1.92 -13.69 -4.00
C GLY A 45 1.13 -12.47 -3.57
N GLY A 46 -0.01 -12.24 -4.22
CA GLY A 46 -0.88 -11.11 -3.90
C GLY A 46 -1.25 -10.26 -5.11
N GLU A 47 -2.06 -9.25 -4.89
CA GLU A 47 -2.52 -8.34 -5.94
C GLU A 47 -1.45 -7.29 -6.22
N PHE A 48 -1.15 -7.05 -7.50
CA PHE A 48 -0.26 -5.97 -7.89
C PHE A 48 -1.02 -4.67 -8.12
N GLN A 49 -0.74 -3.68 -7.29
CA GLN A 49 -1.32 -2.35 -7.33
C GLN A 49 -0.43 -1.42 -8.14
N GLN A 50 -0.83 -1.22 -9.39
CA GLN A 50 -0.04 -0.54 -10.41
C GLN A 50 0.28 0.92 -10.05
N SER A 51 -0.67 1.66 -9.46
CA SER A 51 -0.47 3.08 -9.13
C SER A 51 0.69 3.31 -8.17
N TRP A 52 0.94 2.36 -7.27
CA TRP A 52 1.97 2.46 -6.23
C TRP A 52 3.15 1.51 -6.45
N ASN A 53 3.18 0.75 -7.55
CA ASN A 53 4.18 -0.31 -7.81
C ASN A 53 4.36 -1.24 -6.60
N ILE A 54 3.26 -1.69 -6.02
CA ILE A 54 3.27 -2.50 -4.79
C ILE A 54 2.49 -3.81 -4.98
N VAL A 55 2.99 -4.89 -4.42
CA VAL A 55 2.25 -6.15 -4.26
C VAL A 55 1.61 -6.15 -2.88
N ASP A 56 0.29 -6.14 -2.83
CA ASP A 56 -0.45 -6.43 -1.62
C ASP A 56 -0.42 -7.94 -1.36
N ASN A 57 0.52 -8.34 -0.51
CA ASN A 57 0.73 -9.73 -0.09
C ASN A 57 0.16 -10.03 1.30
N ILE A 58 -0.61 -9.12 1.91
CA ILE A 58 -1.19 -9.34 3.23
C ILE A 58 -2.67 -9.72 3.05
N PRO A 59 -3.17 -10.80 3.66
CA PRO A 59 -4.60 -11.10 3.69
C PRO A 59 -5.42 -9.92 4.23
N HIS A 60 -6.55 -9.63 3.60
CA HIS A 60 -7.35 -8.44 3.90
C HIS A 60 -7.80 -8.35 5.36
N ASP A 61 -8.29 -9.47 5.89
CA ASP A 61 -8.70 -9.65 7.30
C ASP A 61 -7.57 -9.35 8.29
N MET A 62 -6.33 -9.71 7.93
CA MET A 62 -5.14 -9.39 8.72
C MET A 62 -4.72 -7.93 8.57
N LEU A 63 -4.86 -7.36 7.38
CA LEU A 63 -4.46 -5.98 7.10
C LEU A 63 -5.36 -4.97 7.81
N LEU A 64 -6.66 -5.25 7.90
CA LEU A 64 -7.66 -4.36 8.49
C LEU A 64 -8.08 -4.73 9.91
N ALA A 65 -7.44 -5.74 10.52
CA ALA A 65 -7.83 -6.28 11.83
C ALA A 65 -8.02 -5.21 12.93
N GLU A 66 -7.16 -4.19 12.98
CA GLU A 66 -7.26 -3.13 14.01
C GLU A 66 -8.33 -2.08 13.71
N ILE A 67 -8.78 -1.96 12.46
CA ILE A 67 -9.78 -1.00 12.02
C ILE A 67 -11.18 -1.60 12.11
N GLU A 68 -11.35 -2.86 11.72
CA GLU A 68 -12.65 -3.54 11.75
C GLU A 68 -13.06 -4.02 13.14
N ALA A 69 -12.10 -4.17 14.07
CA ALA A 69 -12.39 -4.56 15.45
C ALA A 69 -12.85 -3.41 16.36
N ASN A 70 -12.86 -2.17 15.86
CA ASN A 70 -13.26 -0.95 16.57
C ASN A 70 -14.47 -0.29 15.91
#